data_AF-A0A6I9WVD1-F1
#
_entry.id   AF-A0A6I9WVD1-F1
#
_cell.length_a   1.000
_cell.length_b   1.000
_cell.length_c   1.000
_cell.angle_alpha   90.00
_cell.angle_beta   90.00
_cell.angle_gamma   90.00
#
_symmetry.space_group_name_H-M   'P 1'
#
loop_
_entity.id
_entity.type
_entity.pdbx_description
1 polymer ?
#
loop_
_entity_poly.entity_id
_entity_poly.type
_entity_poly.pdbx_seq_one_letter_code
_entity_poly.pdbx_strand_id
1 'polypeptide(L)'
;MTVFISEINFSRIVVALLLCTQIVRIYARIEAEIDLDVEGNGFHRTLIYRVHFKNFTYDGCQAAIYMELPSALYVNTDEIAELRRRGMSTICSVGETDVELFAEKAGQQNVTICASIHSSSSSLAIPIHQRYRYAHKTGGYIDVTLPEIKLLLGCRERIKDYRVSKIDLCEPCVGLVAKWREIPYYMLNNRNYVWPIPVGDSSLSLFVTCATLLTTVIGAVFIGLAIRTNVLDQSHPKED
;
A
#
# COMPACT_ATOMS: atom_id res chain seq x y z
N MET A 1 -60.51 -47.12 -1.42
CA MET A 1 -60.35 -46.11 -0.36
C MET A 1 -59.64 -44.92 -0.99
N THR A 2 -60.40 -44.00 -1.58
CA THR A 2 -59.91 -42.84 -2.32
C THR A 2 -59.78 -41.67 -1.35
N VAL A 3 -58.55 -41.27 -1.07
CA VAL A 3 -58.25 -40.14 -0.18
C VAL A 3 -58.52 -38.85 -0.95
N PHE A 4 -59.63 -38.19 -0.62
CA PHE A 4 -59.97 -36.85 -1.10
C PHE A 4 -59.03 -35.85 -0.41
N ILE A 5 -57.90 -35.53 -1.04
CA ILE A 5 -57.04 -34.43 -0.62
C ILE A 5 -57.76 -33.14 -1.04
N SER A 6 -58.29 -32.43 -0.04
CA SER A 6 -58.97 -31.14 -0.21
C SER A 6 -58.09 -30.14 -0.97
N GLU A 7 -58.54 -29.68 -2.14
CA GLU A 7 -57.86 -28.70 -2.99
C GLU A 7 -57.50 -27.38 -2.25
N ILE A 8 -58.21 -27.08 -1.17
CA ILE A 8 -58.02 -25.88 -0.35
C ILE A 8 -56.67 -25.91 0.40
N ASN A 9 -56.14 -27.09 0.73
CA ASN A 9 -54.85 -27.21 1.40
C ASN A 9 -53.67 -27.06 0.44
N PHE A 10 -53.81 -27.47 -0.82
CA PHE A 10 -52.72 -27.38 -1.79
C PHE A 10 -52.40 -25.93 -2.16
N SER A 11 -53.43 -25.11 -2.41
CA SER A 11 -53.27 -23.68 -2.71
C SER A 11 -52.57 -22.92 -1.58
N ARG A 12 -52.93 -23.20 -0.32
CA ARG A 12 -52.27 -22.58 0.86
C ARG A 12 -50.82 -23.00 1.02
N ILE A 13 -50.49 -24.26 0.73
CA ILE A 13 -49.10 -24.76 0.77
C ILE A 13 -48.28 -24.09 -0.33
N VAL A 14 -48.82 -23.94 -1.54
CA VAL A 14 -48.14 -23.27 -2.66
C VAL A 14 -47.92 -21.79 -2.36
N VAL A 15 -48.91 -21.08 -1.81
CA VAL A 15 -48.78 -19.68 -1.39
C VAL A 15 -47.77 -19.53 -0.24
N ALA A 16 -47.77 -20.44 0.73
CA ALA A 16 -46.78 -20.44 1.83
C ALA A 16 -45.36 -20.73 1.33
N LEU A 17 -45.20 -21.63 0.34
CA LEU A 17 -43.93 -21.89 -0.32
C LEU A 17 -43.45 -20.69 -1.14
N LEU A 18 -44.35 -20.04 -1.89
CA LEU A 18 -44.04 -18.81 -2.64
C LEU A 18 -43.68 -17.64 -1.72
N LEU A 19 -44.37 -17.50 -0.59
CA LEU A 19 -44.01 -16.52 0.45
C LEU A 19 -42.68 -16.89 1.12
N CYS A 20 -42.41 -18.17 1.38
CA CYS A 20 -41.10 -18.62 1.89
C CYS A 20 -39.98 -18.37 0.89
N THR A 21 -40.18 -18.59 -0.41
CA THR A 21 -39.16 -18.30 -1.43
C THR A 21 -38.97 -16.80 -1.64
N GLN A 22 -40.00 -15.97 -1.42
CA GLN A 22 -39.85 -14.52 -1.37
C GLN A 22 -39.16 -14.00 -0.08
N ILE A 23 -39.35 -14.70 1.05
CA ILE A 23 -38.69 -14.38 2.33
C ILE A 23 -37.22 -14.81 2.31
N VAL A 24 -36.88 -15.90 1.61
CA VAL A 24 -35.50 -16.32 1.35
C VAL A 24 -34.95 -15.50 0.17
N ARG A 25 -34.88 -14.17 0.34
CA ARG A 25 -33.83 -13.42 -0.35
C ARG A 25 -32.51 -13.93 0.21
N ILE A 26 -31.89 -14.85 -0.51
CA ILE A 26 -30.46 -15.13 -0.35
C ILE A 26 -29.78 -13.80 -0.65
N TYR A 27 -29.48 -13.02 0.38
CA TYR A 27 -28.58 -11.90 0.24
C TYR A 27 -27.24 -12.52 -0.16
N ALA A 28 -26.91 -12.39 -1.44
CA ALA A 28 -25.65 -12.88 -1.95
C ALA A 28 -24.54 -12.19 -1.14
N ARG A 29 -23.65 -13.01 -0.58
CA ARG A 29 -22.50 -12.52 0.19
C ARG A 29 -21.70 -11.57 -0.71
N ILE A 30 -21.29 -10.42 -0.16
CA ILE A 30 -20.43 -9.48 -0.90
C ILE A 30 -19.13 -10.19 -1.22
N GLU A 31 -18.78 -10.28 -2.49
CA GLU A 31 -17.50 -10.82 -2.95
C GLU A 31 -16.64 -9.66 -3.47
N ALA A 32 -15.33 -9.74 -3.29
CA ALA A 32 -14.40 -8.74 -3.79
C ALA A 32 -13.31 -9.37 -4.65
N GLU A 33 -12.91 -8.66 -5.68
CA GLU A 33 -11.76 -8.97 -6.52
C GLU A 33 -10.79 -7.79 -6.47
N ILE A 34 -9.50 -8.10 -6.47
CA ILE A 34 -8.44 -7.10 -6.45
C ILE A 34 -7.47 -7.38 -7.58
N ASP A 35 -7.19 -6.35 -8.35
CA ASP A 35 -6.12 -6.30 -9.34
C ASP A 35 -5.03 -5.36 -8.83
N LEU A 36 -3.78 -5.84 -8.77
CA LEU A 36 -2.62 -5.06 -8.35
C LEU A 36 -1.78 -4.67 -9.55
N ASP A 37 -1.71 -3.38 -9.84
CA ASP A 37 -0.76 -2.82 -10.78
C ASP A 37 0.42 -2.17 -10.04
N VAL A 38 1.62 -2.23 -10.61
CA VAL A 38 2.83 -1.70 -9.98
C VAL A 38 3.53 -0.76 -10.95
N GLU A 39 3.47 0.54 -10.64
CA GLU A 39 4.12 1.58 -11.42
C GLU A 39 5.48 1.95 -10.81
N GLY A 40 6.42 2.36 -11.67
CA GLY A 40 7.76 2.78 -11.26
C GLY A 40 8.82 1.69 -11.33
N ASN A 41 10.04 2.03 -10.91
CA ASN A 41 11.21 1.14 -10.96
C ASN A 41 12.21 1.47 -9.86
N GLY A 42 13.23 0.62 -9.69
CA GLY A 42 14.26 0.83 -8.67
C GLY A 42 13.70 0.73 -7.25
N PHE A 43 14.04 1.71 -6.41
CA PHE A 43 13.73 1.77 -4.97
C PHE A 43 12.37 2.41 -4.65
N HIS A 44 11.68 2.98 -5.64
CA HIS A 44 10.39 3.63 -5.46
C HIS A 44 9.37 3.07 -6.44
N ARG A 45 8.23 2.59 -5.93
CA ARG A 45 7.12 2.07 -6.73
C ARG A 45 5.80 2.48 -6.13
N THR A 46 4.81 2.69 -6.99
CA THR A 46 3.43 2.91 -6.59
C THR A 46 2.65 1.63 -6.77
N LEU A 47 2.09 1.10 -5.68
CA LEU A 47 1.18 -0.05 -5.71
C LEU A 47 -0.24 0.46 -5.92
N ILE A 48 -0.88 0.08 -7.03
CA ILE A 48 -2.23 0.50 -7.38
C ILE A 48 -3.16 -0.70 -7.25
N TYR A 49 -3.94 -0.72 -6.18
CA TYR A 49 -4.95 -1.74 -5.94
C TYR A 49 -6.30 -1.28 -6.51
N ARG A 50 -6.80 -2.00 -7.51
CA ARG A 50 -8.13 -1.81 -8.08
C ARG A 50 -9.06 -2.84 -7.48
N VAL A 51 -9.94 -2.39 -6.58
CA VAL A 51 -10.89 -3.23 -5.88
C VAL A 51 -12.23 -3.19 -6.60
N HIS A 52 -12.80 -4.35 -6.88
CA HIS A 52 -14.12 -4.51 -7.47
C HIS A 52 -15.01 -5.37 -6.57
N PHE A 53 -16.16 -4.84 -6.17
CA PHE A 53 -17.14 -5.55 -5.34
C PHE A 53 -18.27 -6.13 -6.22
N LYS A 54 -18.49 -7.43 -6.13
CA LYS A 54 -19.64 -8.11 -6.74
C LYS A 54 -20.82 -8.14 -5.78
N ASN A 55 -22.03 -8.13 -6.33
CA ASN A 55 -23.28 -8.11 -5.56
C ASN A 55 -23.38 -6.92 -4.59
N PHE A 56 -22.76 -5.80 -4.96
CA PHE A 56 -22.68 -4.61 -4.14
C PHE A 56 -23.86 -3.68 -4.43
N THR A 57 -24.72 -3.48 -3.45
CA THR A 57 -25.96 -2.67 -3.57
C THR A 57 -26.02 -1.52 -2.59
N TYR A 58 -24.90 -1.18 -1.95
CA TYR A 58 -24.84 -0.16 -0.90
C TYR A 58 -24.26 1.14 -1.44
N ASP A 59 -24.85 2.26 -1.03
CA ASP A 59 -24.39 3.60 -1.42
C ASP A 59 -23.57 4.27 -0.31
N GLY A 60 -22.68 5.19 -0.71
CA GLY A 60 -21.92 6.02 0.23
C GLY A 60 -20.93 5.23 1.10
N CYS A 61 -20.39 4.14 0.58
CA CYS A 61 -19.41 3.30 1.26
C CYS A 61 -17.96 3.68 0.90
N GLN A 62 -17.06 3.24 1.77
CA GLN A 62 -15.62 3.41 1.69
C GLN A 62 -14.95 2.04 1.63
N ALA A 63 -13.95 1.89 0.77
CA ALA A 63 -13.02 0.77 0.81
C ALA A 63 -11.75 1.23 1.54
N ALA A 64 -11.12 0.32 2.28
CA ALA A 64 -9.80 0.53 2.82
C ALA A 64 -8.92 -0.69 2.63
N ILE A 65 -7.64 -0.45 2.40
CA ILE A 65 -6.59 -1.46 2.41
C ILE A 65 -5.69 -1.19 3.60
N TYR A 66 -5.50 -2.21 4.41
CA TYR A 66 -4.52 -2.24 5.49
C TYR A 66 -3.40 -3.21 5.13
N MET A 67 -2.15 -2.81 5.38
CA MET A 67 -0.99 -3.67 5.18
C MET A 67 0.08 -3.40 6.23
N GLU A 68 0.77 -4.45 6.65
CA GLU A 68 1.91 -4.38 7.56
C GLU A 68 3.18 -4.52 6.71
N LEU A 69 3.86 -3.39 6.48
CA LEU A 69 5.08 -3.39 5.69
C LEU A 69 6.22 -4.06 6.47
N PRO A 70 6.95 -4.99 5.83
CA PRO A 70 8.18 -5.51 6.42
C PRO A 70 9.20 -4.39 6.55
N SER A 71 10.19 -4.54 7.43
CA SER A 71 11.20 -3.50 7.68
C SER A 71 12.04 -3.13 6.45
N ALA A 72 11.96 -3.87 5.34
CA ALA A 72 12.62 -3.51 4.09
C ALA A 72 11.84 -2.50 3.24
N LEU A 73 10.57 -2.25 3.56
CA LEU A 73 9.67 -1.37 2.83
C LEU A 73 9.12 -0.29 3.76
N TYR A 74 8.83 0.88 3.21
CA TYR A 74 8.18 1.96 3.96
C TYR A 74 7.40 2.88 3.02
N VAL A 75 6.44 3.63 3.56
CA VAL A 75 5.90 4.83 2.96
C VAL A 75 6.60 6.04 3.58
N ASN A 76 6.95 7.02 2.75
CA ASN A 76 7.47 8.28 3.25
C ASN A 76 6.31 9.10 3.83
N THR A 77 6.40 9.46 5.12
CA THR A 77 5.33 10.19 5.83
C THR A 77 5.08 11.59 5.28
N ASP A 78 6.11 12.25 4.78
CA ASP A 78 6.01 13.59 4.18
C ASP A 78 5.35 13.52 2.81
N GLU A 79 5.69 12.50 2.01
CA GLU A 79 5.06 12.26 0.71
C GLU A 79 3.56 11.99 0.87
N ILE A 80 3.17 11.09 1.76
CA ILE A 80 1.75 10.79 1.99
C ILE A 80 1.01 11.95 2.65
N ALA A 81 1.68 12.79 3.44
CA ALA A 81 1.10 14.04 3.94
C ALA A 81 0.84 15.02 2.80
N GLU A 82 1.74 15.10 1.83
CA GLU A 82 1.57 15.95 0.66
C GLU A 82 0.42 15.50 -0.23
N LEU A 83 0.33 14.19 -0.50
CA LEU A 83 -0.76 13.62 -1.29
C LEU A 83 -2.13 13.88 -0.63
N ARG A 84 -2.21 13.76 0.70
CA ARG A 84 -3.41 14.13 1.47
C ARG A 84 -3.74 15.61 1.34
N ARG A 85 -2.73 16.49 1.50
CA ARG A 85 -2.91 17.95 1.41
C ARG A 85 -3.44 18.38 0.05
N ARG A 86 -3.06 17.67 -1.02
CA ARG A 86 -3.56 17.88 -2.39
C ARG A 86 -4.91 17.21 -2.68
N GLY A 87 -5.46 16.46 -1.73
CA GLY A 87 -6.70 15.70 -1.92
C GLY A 87 -6.55 14.53 -2.91
N MET A 88 -5.32 14.06 -3.16
CA MET A 88 -5.05 13.00 -4.13
C MET A 88 -5.22 11.60 -3.55
N SER A 89 -4.99 11.42 -2.24
CA SER A 89 -5.17 10.13 -1.57
C SER A 89 -5.51 10.32 -0.09
N THR A 90 -6.22 9.35 0.48
CA THR A 90 -6.48 9.28 1.93
C THR A 90 -5.68 8.11 2.48
N ILE A 91 -4.41 8.37 2.77
CA ILE A 91 -3.44 7.38 3.23
C ILE A 91 -2.80 7.83 4.54
N CYS A 92 -2.49 6.89 5.40
CA CYS A 92 -1.81 7.13 6.65
C CYS A 92 -0.91 5.96 7.01
N SER A 93 -0.03 6.23 7.96
CA SER A 93 0.94 5.26 8.42
C SER A 93 1.25 5.42 9.89
N VAL A 94 1.51 4.29 10.57
CA VAL A 94 1.90 4.20 11.98
C VAL A 94 3.04 3.19 12.10
N GLY A 95 4.08 3.52 12.86
CA GLY A 95 5.24 2.66 13.06
C GLY A 95 6.53 3.41 12.77
N GLU A 96 7.49 2.74 12.15
CA GLU A 96 8.77 3.32 11.77
C GLU A 96 8.61 4.45 10.74
N THR A 97 9.27 5.59 10.98
CA THR A 97 9.21 6.79 10.13
C THR A 97 10.58 7.33 9.73
N ASP A 98 11.65 6.90 10.41
CA ASP A 98 13.00 7.34 10.04
C ASP A 98 13.38 6.69 8.71
N VAL A 99 13.48 7.48 7.65
CA VAL A 99 13.76 7.02 6.28
C VAL A 99 15.23 6.66 6.07
N GLU A 100 16.12 7.09 6.97
CA GLU A 100 17.57 6.90 6.87
C GLU A 100 18.03 5.56 7.48
N LEU A 101 17.14 4.87 8.21
CA LEU A 101 17.45 3.55 8.74
C LEU A 101 17.59 2.50 7.65
N PHE A 102 18.66 1.72 7.76
CA PHE A 102 18.80 0.45 7.07
C PHE A 102 17.71 -0.53 7.52
N ALA A 103 17.25 -1.38 6.61
CA ALA A 103 16.16 -2.31 6.89
C ALA A 103 16.44 -3.27 8.06
N GLU A 104 17.72 -3.58 8.33
CA GLU A 104 18.16 -4.40 9.47
C GLU A 104 17.89 -3.73 10.83
N LYS A 105 17.75 -2.39 10.85
CA LYS A 105 17.52 -1.60 12.05
C LYS A 105 16.13 -0.95 12.10
N ALA A 106 15.44 -0.89 10.97
CA ALA A 106 14.12 -0.31 10.87
C ALA A 106 13.05 -1.19 11.53
N GLY A 107 12.07 -0.54 12.18
CA GLY A 107 10.84 -1.19 12.59
C GLY A 107 9.90 -1.49 11.41
N GLN A 108 8.79 -2.17 11.72
CA GLN A 108 7.68 -2.32 10.78
C GLN A 108 6.86 -1.04 10.69
N GLN A 109 6.06 -0.96 9.63
CA GLN A 109 5.18 0.16 9.39
C GLN A 109 3.81 -0.32 8.92
N ASN A 110 2.77 0.05 9.66
CA ASN A 110 1.38 -0.24 9.29
C ASN A 110 0.88 0.89 8.41
N VAL A 111 0.28 0.54 7.28
CA VAL A 111 -0.22 1.49 6.29
C VAL A 111 -1.69 1.24 6.07
N THR A 112 -2.48 2.30 6.15
CA THR A 112 -3.90 2.28 5.75
C THR A 112 -4.11 3.27 4.64
N ILE A 113 -4.77 2.85 3.57
CA ILE A 113 -5.31 3.73 2.53
C ILE A 113 -6.80 3.48 2.39
N CYS A 114 -7.58 4.53 2.17
CA CYS A 114 -9.01 4.43 1.97
C CYS A 114 -9.49 5.34 0.84
N ALA A 115 -10.60 4.95 0.23
CA ALA A 115 -11.23 5.68 -0.86
C ALA A 115 -12.73 5.36 -0.95
N SER A 116 -13.49 6.31 -1.47
CA SER A 116 -14.91 6.12 -1.77
C SER A 116 -15.09 5.03 -2.82
N ILE A 117 -16.18 4.28 -2.70
CA ILE A 117 -16.57 3.29 -3.70
C ILE A 117 -17.49 3.97 -4.71
N HIS A 118 -17.11 3.90 -5.98
CA HIS A 118 -17.87 4.43 -7.12
C HIS A 118 -18.18 3.30 -8.09
N SER A 119 -19.46 3.11 -8.44
CA SER A 119 -19.90 2.04 -9.34
C SER A 119 -19.36 0.66 -8.94
N SER A 120 -19.45 0.34 -7.65
CA SER A 120 -18.95 -0.91 -7.05
C SER A 120 -17.43 -1.12 -7.16
N SER A 121 -16.67 -0.08 -7.45
CA SER A 121 -15.21 -0.13 -7.60
C SER A 121 -14.49 0.97 -6.84
N SER A 122 -13.23 0.74 -6.51
CA SER A 122 -12.35 1.75 -5.93
C SER A 122 -10.90 1.51 -6.36
N SER A 123 -10.12 2.58 -6.45
CA SER A 123 -8.70 2.53 -6.81
C SER A 123 -7.88 3.17 -5.70
N LEU A 124 -6.95 2.43 -5.12
CA LEU A 124 -6.13 2.87 -3.99
C LEU A 124 -4.64 2.75 -4.38
N ALA A 125 -3.93 3.88 -4.37
CA ALA A 125 -2.52 3.96 -4.78
C ALA A 125 -1.61 4.27 -3.59
N ILE A 126 -0.62 3.40 -3.34
CA ILE A 126 0.30 3.49 -2.19
C ILE A 126 1.74 3.66 -2.71
N PRO A 127 2.40 4.80 -2.46
CA PRO A 127 3.81 4.97 -2.80
C PRO A 127 4.69 4.22 -1.78
N ILE A 128 5.39 3.18 -2.23
CA ILE A 128 6.27 2.36 -1.41
C ILE A 128 7.73 2.62 -1.81
N HIS A 129 8.57 2.72 -0.80
CA HIS A 129 10.01 2.86 -0.92
C HIS A 129 10.71 1.65 -0.31
N GLN A 130 11.84 1.28 -0.90
CA GLN A 130 12.73 0.29 -0.32
C GLN A 130 13.76 0.96 0.57
N ARG A 131 14.13 0.27 1.65
CA ARG A 131 15.24 0.67 2.49
C ARG A 131 16.54 0.07 1.98
N TYR A 132 17.61 0.83 2.16
CA TYR A 132 18.95 0.30 2.00
C TYR A 132 19.19 -0.87 2.95
N ARG A 133 20.04 -1.79 2.51
CA ARG A 133 20.49 -2.95 3.27
C ARG A 133 21.97 -2.82 3.59
N TYR A 134 22.40 -3.51 4.63
CA TYR A 134 23.83 -3.68 4.84
C TYR A 134 24.47 -4.44 3.68
N ALA A 135 25.68 -4.02 3.33
CA ALA A 135 26.46 -4.71 2.34
C ALA A 135 26.76 -6.14 2.80
N HIS A 136 26.64 -7.10 1.90
CA HIS A 136 26.98 -8.50 2.14
C HIS A 136 28.22 -8.88 1.35
N LYS A 137 28.87 -9.98 1.75
CA LYS A 137 29.97 -10.54 0.94
C LYS A 137 29.37 -10.94 -0.41
N THR A 138 29.99 -10.53 -1.51
CA THR A 138 29.55 -10.72 -2.91
C THR A 138 28.41 -9.83 -3.40
N GLY A 139 27.80 -9.02 -2.53
CA GLY A 139 26.64 -8.18 -2.89
C GLY A 139 25.47 -8.96 -3.48
N GLY A 140 24.80 -8.41 -4.49
CA GLY A 140 23.77 -9.08 -5.27
C GLY A 140 22.38 -8.50 -5.07
N TYR A 141 21.35 -9.35 -5.09
CA TYR A 141 19.96 -8.96 -4.86
C TYR A 141 19.34 -9.77 -3.73
N ILE A 142 18.47 -9.15 -2.96
CA ILE A 142 17.63 -9.79 -1.96
C ILE A 142 16.17 -9.56 -2.32
N ASP A 143 15.41 -10.65 -2.36
CA ASP A 143 13.99 -10.61 -2.67
C ASP A 143 13.18 -10.13 -1.46
N VAL A 144 12.30 -9.16 -1.70
CA VAL A 144 11.29 -8.74 -0.74
C VAL A 144 9.91 -8.98 -1.31
N THR A 145 9.13 -9.83 -0.64
CA THR A 145 7.75 -10.09 -1.02
C THR A 145 6.84 -9.02 -0.44
N LEU A 146 5.89 -8.52 -1.25
CA LEU A 146 4.85 -7.63 -0.72
C LEU A 146 3.98 -8.38 0.29
N PRO A 147 3.61 -7.73 1.41
CA PRO A 147 2.77 -8.37 2.42
C PRO A 147 1.36 -8.61 1.90
N GLU A 148 0.69 -9.60 2.49
CA GLU A 148 -0.74 -9.81 2.27
C GLU A 148 -1.52 -8.61 2.81
N ILE A 149 -2.48 -8.11 2.03
CA ILE A 149 -3.32 -6.99 2.42
C ILE A 149 -4.58 -7.47 3.14
N LYS A 150 -5.17 -6.59 3.94
CA LYS A 150 -6.52 -6.76 4.47
C LYS A 150 -7.43 -5.75 3.81
N LEU A 151 -8.48 -6.24 3.14
CA LEU A 151 -9.51 -5.40 2.54
C LEU A 151 -10.62 -5.15 3.55
N LEU A 152 -10.93 -3.87 3.78
CA LEU A 152 -12.01 -3.46 4.66
C LEU A 152 -13.07 -2.66 3.90
N LEU A 153 -14.32 -2.84 4.32
CA LEU A 153 -15.48 -2.12 3.81
C LEU A 153 -16.18 -1.40 4.97
N GLY A 154 -16.38 -0.10 4.79
CA GLY A 154 -17.11 0.76 5.70
C GLY A 154 -18.34 1.36 5.00
N CYS A 155 -19.53 1.15 5.54
CA CYS A 155 -20.77 1.75 5.03
C CYS A 155 -21.54 2.41 6.18
N ARG A 156 -22.35 3.43 5.85
CA ARG A 156 -23.33 3.99 6.79
C ARG A 156 -24.42 2.96 7.11
N GLU A 157 -24.85 2.22 6.10
CA GLU A 157 -25.78 1.12 6.25
C GLU A 157 -25.15 -0.09 6.92
N ARG A 158 -25.96 -0.83 7.69
CA ARG A 158 -25.49 -2.00 8.42
C ARG A 158 -25.37 -3.20 7.49
N ILE A 159 -24.14 -3.57 7.18
CA ILE A 159 -23.82 -4.88 6.59
C ILE A 159 -23.91 -5.96 7.70
N LYS A 160 -24.80 -6.93 7.54
CA LYS A 160 -25.10 -7.97 8.55
C LYS A 160 -24.17 -9.18 8.46
N ASP A 161 -23.69 -9.49 7.26
CA ASP A 161 -22.97 -10.76 6.99
C ASP A 161 -21.51 -10.75 7.46
N TYR A 162 -21.01 -9.58 7.86
CA TYR A 162 -19.62 -9.38 8.23
C TYR A 162 -19.49 -8.73 9.60
N ARG A 163 -18.58 -9.29 10.41
CA ARG A 163 -18.24 -8.75 11.74
C ARG A 163 -17.41 -7.49 11.60
N VAL A 164 -17.56 -6.59 12.57
CA VAL A 164 -16.72 -5.40 12.67
C VAL A 164 -15.27 -5.85 12.88
N SER A 165 -14.37 -5.30 12.07
CA SER A 165 -12.94 -5.57 12.14
C SER A 165 -12.35 -5.05 13.45
N LYS A 166 -11.31 -5.73 13.93
CA LYS A 166 -10.50 -5.29 15.08
C LYS A 166 -9.21 -4.60 14.65
N ILE A 167 -8.96 -4.50 13.34
CA ILE A 167 -7.80 -3.80 12.80
C ILE A 167 -7.91 -2.33 13.17
N ASP A 168 -6.84 -1.80 13.76
CA ASP A 168 -6.73 -0.40 14.12
C ASP A 168 -6.27 0.40 12.90
N LEU A 169 -7.23 1.05 12.24
CA LEU A 169 -6.95 1.92 11.10
C LEU A 169 -6.44 3.27 11.60
N CYS A 170 -5.49 3.85 10.89
CA CYS A 170 -5.00 5.19 11.23
C CYS A 170 -5.89 6.31 10.66
N GLU A 171 -5.73 7.52 11.19
CA GLU A 171 -6.39 8.73 10.68
C GLU A 171 -5.77 9.17 9.35
N PRO A 172 -6.58 9.48 8.31
CA PRO A 172 -7.98 9.89 8.41
C PRO A 172 -9.00 8.75 8.24
N CYS A 173 -8.55 7.55 7.88
CA CYS A 173 -9.45 6.49 7.43
C CYS A 173 -10.39 6.01 8.53
N VAL A 174 -9.90 5.88 9.76
CA VAL A 174 -10.74 5.47 10.90
C VAL A 174 -11.91 6.43 11.13
N GLY A 175 -11.71 7.75 10.94
CA GLY A 175 -12.73 8.77 11.11
C GLY A 175 -13.80 8.83 10.00
N LEU A 176 -13.57 8.22 8.83
CA LEU A 176 -14.52 8.29 7.70
C LEU A 176 -15.79 7.45 7.94
N VAL A 177 -15.66 6.32 8.64
CA VAL A 177 -16.78 5.40 8.89
C VAL A 177 -16.66 4.80 10.29
N ALA A 178 -17.76 4.76 11.02
CA ALA A 178 -17.78 4.25 12.40
C ALA A 178 -17.50 2.74 12.54
N LYS A 179 -17.72 1.93 11.49
CA LYS A 179 -17.62 0.46 11.56
C LYS A 179 -17.05 -0.12 10.27
N TRP A 180 -15.78 -0.51 10.33
CA TRP A 180 -15.08 -1.23 9.28
C TRP A 180 -15.27 -2.74 9.40
N ARG A 181 -15.31 -3.45 8.28
CA ARG A 181 -15.49 -4.91 8.23
C ARG A 181 -14.51 -5.50 7.25
N GLU A 182 -13.83 -6.56 7.64
CA GLU A 182 -12.93 -7.29 6.76
C GLU A 182 -13.74 -8.09 5.73
N ILE A 183 -13.42 -7.91 4.46
CA ILE A 183 -14.11 -8.55 3.33
C ILE A 183 -13.13 -9.53 2.67
N PRO A 184 -13.53 -10.80 2.47
CA PRO A 184 -12.72 -11.74 1.72
C PRO A 184 -12.63 -11.30 0.26
N TYR A 185 -11.46 -11.47 -0.32
CA TYR A 185 -11.19 -11.07 -1.69
C TYR A 185 -10.42 -12.16 -2.45
N TYR A 186 -10.48 -12.07 -3.77
CA TYR A 186 -9.66 -12.85 -4.68
C TYR A 186 -8.69 -11.90 -5.41
N MET A 187 -7.39 -12.18 -5.33
CA MET A 187 -6.42 -11.52 -6.20
C MET A 187 -6.54 -12.08 -7.62
N LEU A 188 -6.81 -11.21 -8.58
CA LEU A 188 -6.86 -11.55 -10.01
C LEU A 188 -5.46 -11.78 -10.58
N ASN A 189 -4.47 -11.02 -10.09
CA ASN A 189 -3.09 -11.09 -10.52
C ASN A 189 -2.12 -11.32 -9.34
N ASN A 190 -0.85 -11.50 -9.69
CA ASN A 190 0.30 -11.93 -8.86
C ASN A 190 0.13 -11.83 -7.32
N ARG A 191 -0.27 -12.93 -6.66
CA ARG A 191 -0.41 -13.00 -5.18
C ARG A 191 0.91 -12.78 -4.44
N ASN A 192 2.04 -13.09 -5.08
CA ASN A 192 3.36 -13.10 -4.46
C ASN A 192 4.30 -12.19 -5.26
N TYR A 193 3.95 -10.92 -5.36
CA TYR A 193 4.84 -9.96 -5.99
C TYR A 193 6.16 -9.88 -5.24
N VAL A 194 7.25 -10.20 -5.94
CA VAL A 194 8.62 -10.15 -5.42
C VAL A 194 9.32 -8.91 -5.98
N TRP A 195 9.90 -8.13 -5.08
CA TRP A 195 10.67 -6.94 -5.39
C TRP A 195 12.14 -7.16 -4.99
N PRO A 196 13.04 -7.41 -5.96
CA PRO A 196 14.46 -7.56 -5.68
C PRO A 196 15.12 -6.22 -5.30
N ILE A 197 15.82 -6.19 -4.17
CA ILE A 197 16.61 -5.06 -3.66
C ILE A 197 18.09 -5.30 -3.99
N PRO A 198 18.79 -4.37 -4.65
CA PRO A 198 20.23 -4.50 -4.83
C PRO A 198 20.96 -4.26 -3.50
N VAL A 199 21.98 -5.06 -3.23
CA VAL A 199 22.80 -4.99 -2.03
C VAL A 199 24.27 -4.81 -2.39
N GLY A 200 24.93 -3.90 -1.69
CA GLY A 200 26.35 -3.59 -1.89
C GLY A 200 27.27 -4.79 -1.60
N ASP A 201 28.37 -4.88 -2.33
CA ASP A 201 29.42 -5.87 -2.08
C ASP A 201 30.44 -5.33 -1.07
N SER A 202 30.38 -5.86 0.14
CA SER A 202 31.33 -5.55 1.21
C SER A 202 32.77 -5.97 0.89
N SER A 203 32.98 -6.92 -0.04
CA SER A 203 34.32 -7.37 -0.45
C SER A 203 35.10 -6.30 -1.22
N LEU A 204 34.39 -5.36 -1.84
CA LEU A 204 34.98 -4.24 -2.58
C LEU A 204 35.19 -3.00 -1.69
N SER A 205 34.84 -3.06 -0.40
CA SER A 205 34.84 -1.89 0.49
C SER A 205 36.21 -1.19 0.55
N LEU A 206 37.31 -1.93 0.67
CA LEU A 206 38.66 -1.35 0.69
C LEU A 206 39.00 -0.64 -0.62
N PHE A 207 38.72 -1.29 -1.75
CA PHE A 207 38.98 -0.73 -3.07
C PHE A 207 38.19 0.56 -3.29
N VAL A 208 36.88 0.53 -3.01
CA VAL A 208 36.00 1.70 -3.11
C VAL A 208 36.50 2.82 -2.20
N THR A 209 36.88 2.51 -0.95
CA THR A 209 37.39 3.50 0.01
C THR A 209 38.67 4.17 -0.48
N CYS A 210 39.64 3.40 -0.97
CA CYS A 210 40.89 3.95 -1.53
C CYS A 210 40.62 4.82 -2.77
N ALA A 211 39.76 4.37 -3.68
CA ALA A 211 39.40 5.12 -4.88
C ALA A 211 38.66 6.43 -4.55
N THR A 212 37.71 6.39 -3.61
CA THR A 212 36.99 7.58 -3.13
C THR A 212 37.96 8.55 -2.46
N LEU A 213 38.81 8.08 -1.54
CA LEU A 213 39.79 8.94 -0.87
C LEU A 213 40.73 9.62 -1.86
N LEU A 214 41.28 8.87 -2.82
CA LEU A 214 42.16 9.42 -3.85
C LEU A 214 41.44 10.50 -4.67
N THR A 215 40.22 10.21 -5.13
CA THR A 215 39.40 11.16 -5.90
C THR A 215 39.08 12.41 -5.07
N THR A 216 38.76 12.26 -3.78
CA THR A 216 38.50 13.37 -2.88
C THR A 216 39.74 14.23 -2.67
N VAL A 217 40.92 13.63 -2.45
CA VAL A 217 42.18 14.37 -2.29
C VAL A 217 42.53 15.14 -3.56
N ILE A 218 42.46 14.48 -4.72
CA ILE A 218 42.72 15.12 -6.02
C ILE A 218 41.74 16.29 -6.23
N GLY A 219 40.44 16.06 -6.04
CA GLY A 219 39.42 17.10 -6.16
C GLY A 219 39.67 18.29 -5.22
N ALA A 220 40.03 18.03 -3.96
CA ALA A 220 40.35 19.06 -2.99
C ALA A 220 41.57 19.89 -3.40
N VAL A 221 42.61 19.26 -3.96
CA VAL A 221 43.79 19.98 -4.49
C VAL A 221 43.38 20.88 -5.66
N PHE A 222 42.59 20.39 -6.62
CA PHE A 222 42.12 21.20 -7.75
C PHE A 222 41.29 22.39 -7.30
N ILE A 223 40.35 22.19 -6.37
CA ILE A 223 39.54 23.27 -5.80
C ILE A 223 40.44 24.28 -5.08
N GLY A 224 41.39 23.82 -4.27
CA GLY A 224 42.34 24.68 -3.56
C GLY A 224 43.23 25.50 -4.50
N LEU A 225 43.72 24.90 -5.59
CA LEU A 225 44.50 25.60 -6.62
C LEU A 225 43.66 26.63 -7.35
N ALA A 226 42.44 26.28 -7.76
CA ALA A 226 41.53 27.20 -8.43
C ALA A 226 41.17 28.41 -7.55
N ILE A 227 40.93 28.20 -6.26
CA ILE A 227 40.69 29.31 -5.32
C ILE A 227 41.93 30.21 -5.23
N ARG A 228 43.13 29.62 -5.11
CA ARG A 228 44.37 30.41 -5.04
C ARG A 228 44.61 31.24 -6.30
N THR A 229 44.47 30.65 -7.49
CA THR A 229 44.67 31.37 -8.75
C THR A 229 43.65 32.49 -8.93
N ASN A 230 42.37 32.26 -8.61
CA ASN A 230 41.35 33.31 -8.69
C ASN A 230 41.61 34.47 -7.71
N VAL A 231 42.07 34.20 -6.49
CA VAL A 231 42.44 35.25 -5.52
C VAL A 231 43.65 36.04 -6.02
N LEU A 232 44.64 35.36 -6.62
CA LEU A 232 45.81 36.00 -7.23
C LEU A 232 45.41 36.89 -8.43
N ASP A 233 44.53 36.42 -9.32
CA ASP A 233 44.06 37.18 -10.47
C ASP A 233 43.24 38.43 -10.08
N GLN A 234 42.48 38.36 -8.98
CA GLN A 234 41.78 39.53 -8.42
C GLN A 234 42.71 40.51 -7.71
N SER A 235 43.91 40.08 -7.31
CA SER A 235 44.91 40.91 -6.62
C SER A 235 45.86 41.67 -7.55
N HIS A 236 45.85 41.38 -8.86
CA HIS A 236 46.53 42.22 -9.85
C HIS A 236 45.72 43.51 -10.11
N PRO A 237 46.28 44.70 -9.83
CA PRO A 237 45.58 45.96 -10.13
C PRO A 237 45.43 46.10 -11.65
N LYS A 238 44.25 46.57 -12.09
CA LYS A 238 44.09 47.06 -13.47
C LYS A 238 45.05 48.24 -13.63
N GLU A 239 46.08 48.08 -14.46
CA GLU A 239 46.88 49.20 -14.93
C GLU A 239 45.97 50.13 -15.76
N ASP A 240 45.88 51.39 -15.33
CA ASP A 240 45.32 52.52 -16.08
C ASP A 240 46.31 53.00 -17.16
#